data_AF-A0A1G6YUF7-F1
#
_entry.id   AF-A0A1G6YUF7-F1
#
_cell.length_a   1.000
_cell.length_b   1.000
_cell.length_c   1.000
_cell.angle_alpha   90.00
_cell.angle_beta   90.00
_cell.angle_gamma   90.00
#
_symmetry.space_group_name_H-M   'P 1'
#
loop_
_entity.id
_entity.type
_entity.pdbx_description
1 polymer ?
#
loop_
_entity_poly.entity_id
_entity_poly.type
_entity_poly.pdbx_seq_one_letter_code
_entity_poly.pdbx_strand_id
1 'polypeptide(L)'
;MEINIPGRGKPFIENLLLDYNGTIACDGEVIASIKEKIGEVKKKGISVHVVTADTHGTVRKQCADLPADIRIFDHSNAAENKREIAEELGAEHCVCIGNGWNDGLMFEACSISIIVIGDEGCSAQSLLKADIVCKDIHDAFDLILKPNRLIATLRG
;
A
#
# COMPACT_ATOMS: atom_id res chain seq x y z
N MET A 1 -7.00 11.47 -7.73
CA MET A 1 -6.63 12.54 -6.78
C MET A 1 -5.29 13.11 -7.20
N GLU A 2 -5.24 14.37 -7.64
CA GLU A 2 -3.97 15.01 -7.98
C GLU A 2 -3.20 15.43 -6.72
N ILE A 3 -1.91 15.14 -6.65
CA ILE A 3 -1.00 15.60 -5.60
C ILE A 3 0.13 16.38 -6.26
N ASN A 4 0.22 17.69 -6.04
CA ASN A 4 1.32 18.49 -6.56
C ASN A 4 2.52 18.41 -5.60
N ILE A 5 3.58 17.70 -6.02
CA ILE A 5 4.82 17.53 -5.25
C ILE A 5 5.91 18.36 -5.94
N PRO A 6 6.31 19.51 -5.35
CA PRO A 6 7.41 20.32 -5.89
C PRO A 6 8.66 19.47 -6.11
N GLY A 7 9.27 19.60 -7.30
CA GLY A 7 10.44 18.82 -7.71
C GLY A 7 10.17 17.41 -8.24
N ARG A 8 8.97 16.85 -8.00
CA ARG A 8 8.59 15.49 -8.42
C ARG A 8 7.38 15.41 -9.35
N GLY A 9 6.72 16.54 -9.60
CA GLY A 9 5.61 16.64 -10.55
C GLY A 9 4.25 16.55 -9.87
N LYS A 10 3.24 16.12 -10.63
CA LYS A 10 1.83 16.12 -10.22
C LYS A 10 1.20 14.74 -10.42
N PRO A 11 1.60 13.72 -9.65
CA PRO A 11 0.99 12.40 -9.75
C PRO A 11 -0.53 12.48 -9.53
N PHE A 12 -1.26 11.78 -10.39
CA PHE A 12 -2.70 11.61 -10.28
C PHE A 12 -2.98 10.21 -9.74
N ILE A 13 -3.40 10.15 -8.47
CA ILE A 13 -3.62 8.89 -7.75
C ILE A 13 -5.03 8.38 -7.95
N GLU A 14 -5.17 7.19 -8.53
CA GLU A 14 -6.45 6.50 -8.73
C GLU A 14 -6.56 5.26 -7.85
N ASN A 15 -5.43 4.61 -7.56
CA ASN A 15 -5.39 3.32 -6.88
C ASN A 15 -4.50 3.37 -5.63
N LEU A 16 -4.95 2.69 -4.58
CA LEU A 16 -4.17 2.35 -3.39
C LEU A 16 -3.99 0.84 -3.34
N LEU A 17 -2.75 0.37 -3.43
CA LEU A 17 -2.38 -1.04 -3.26
C LEU A 17 -1.88 -1.26 -1.83
N LEU A 18 -2.41 -2.28 -1.17
CA LEU A 18 -2.10 -2.63 0.21
C LEU A 18 -1.56 -4.06 0.23
N ASP A 19 -0.34 -4.24 0.70
CA ASP A 19 0.07 -5.55 1.20
C ASP A 19 -0.80 -5.96 2.40
N TYR A 20 -0.85 -7.26 2.68
CA TYR A 20 -1.69 -7.82 3.74
C TYR A 20 -0.98 -7.90 5.09
N ASN A 21 -0.11 -8.91 5.28
CA ASN A 21 0.49 -9.25 6.57
C ASN A 21 1.75 -8.42 6.82
N GLY A 22 1.91 -7.87 8.02
CA GLY A 22 2.92 -6.84 8.32
C GLY A 22 2.49 -5.43 7.94
N THR A 23 1.32 -5.29 7.29
CA THR A 23 0.82 -4.02 6.75
C THR A 23 -0.57 -3.67 7.31
N ILE A 24 -1.64 -4.27 6.79
CA ILE A 24 -3.01 -4.05 7.30
C ILE A 24 -3.47 -5.13 8.28
N ALA A 25 -2.71 -6.22 8.38
CA ALA A 25 -2.90 -7.33 9.29
C ALA A 25 -1.61 -7.58 10.09
N CYS A 26 -1.78 -8.05 11.32
CA CYS A 26 -0.71 -8.55 12.18
C CYS A 26 -1.02 -10.00 12.54
N ASP A 27 -0.03 -10.90 12.45
CA ASP A 27 -0.23 -12.34 12.69
C ASP A 27 -1.41 -12.95 11.89
N GLY A 28 -1.66 -12.42 10.69
CA GLY A 28 -2.72 -12.84 9.78
C GLY A 28 -4.12 -12.29 10.12
N GLU A 29 -4.27 -11.47 11.16
CA GLU A 29 -5.53 -10.85 11.56
C GLU A 29 -5.59 -9.37 11.16
N VAL A 30 -6.67 -8.97 10.47
CA VAL A 30 -6.86 -7.58 10.03
C VAL A 30 -7.01 -6.67 11.25
N ILE A 31 -6.24 -5.57 11.27
CA ILE A 31 -6.31 -4.56 12.33
C ILE A 31 -7.69 -3.87 12.26
N ALA A 32 -8.44 -3.93 13.36
CA ALA A 32 -9.87 -3.54 13.40
C ALA A 32 -10.16 -2.12 12.85
N SER A 33 -9.27 -1.16 13.11
CA SER A 33 -9.43 0.24 12.68
C SER A 33 -9.20 0.48 11.18
N ILE A 34 -8.64 -0.50 10.45
CA ILE A 34 -8.27 -0.31 9.04
C ILE A 34 -9.49 -0.16 8.14
N LYS A 35 -10.60 -0.84 8.47
CA LYS A 35 -11.84 -0.75 7.72
C LYS A 35 -12.33 0.69 7.54
N GLU A 36 -12.28 1.48 8.61
CA GLU A 36 -12.68 2.89 8.58
C GLU A 36 -11.73 3.72 7.69
N LYS A 37 -10.41 3.53 7.86
CA LYS A 37 -9.38 4.23 7.07
C LYS A 37 -9.51 3.95 5.56
N ILE A 38 -9.74 2.71 5.16
CA ILE A 38 -10.01 2.35 3.76
C ILE A 38 -11.27 3.07 3.27
N GLY A 39 -12.34 3.12 4.08
CA GLY A 39 -13.56 3.86 3.77
C GLY A 39 -13.31 5.36 3.56
N GLU A 40 -12.46 5.98 4.37
CA GLU A 40 -12.07 7.39 4.21
C GLU A 40 -11.27 7.63 2.93
N VAL A 41 -10.35 6.72 2.58
CA VAL A 41 -9.60 6.78 1.31
C VAL A 41 -10.56 6.67 0.11
N LYS A 42 -11.52 5.74 0.15
CA LYS A 42 -12.50 5.60 -0.94
C LYS A 42 -13.37 6.82 -1.15
N LYS A 43 -13.72 7.54 -0.08
CA LYS A 43 -14.45 8.82 -0.17
C LYS A 43 -13.66 9.89 -0.94
N LYS A 44 -12.33 9.75 -1.08
CA LYS A 44 -11.49 10.62 -1.94
C LYS A 44 -11.54 10.21 -3.42
N GLY A 45 -12.31 9.20 -3.79
CA GLY A 45 -12.39 8.66 -5.15
C GLY A 45 -11.20 7.76 -5.53
N ILE A 46 -10.53 7.17 -4.53
CA ILE A 46 -9.40 6.25 -4.74
C ILE A 46 -9.90 4.82 -4.58
N SER A 47 -9.63 3.96 -5.56
CA SER A 47 -9.89 2.52 -5.49
C SER A 47 -8.86 1.85 -4.60
N VAL A 48 -9.29 0.91 -3.74
CA VAL A 48 -8.38 0.25 -2.79
C VAL A 48 -8.33 -1.23 -3.08
N HIS A 49 -7.10 -1.75 -3.21
CA HIS A 49 -6.80 -3.13 -3.57
C HIS A 49 -5.91 -3.75 -2.49
N VAL A 50 -6.33 -4.88 -1.92
CA VAL A 50 -5.46 -5.70 -1.06
C VAL A 50 -4.78 -6.75 -1.94
N VAL A 51 -3.46 -6.80 -1.90
CA VAL A 51 -2.63 -7.55 -2.84
C VAL A 51 -1.79 -8.56 -2.05
N THR A 52 -2.10 -9.85 -2.17
CA THR A 52 -1.49 -10.89 -1.32
C THR A 52 -1.47 -12.27 -1.97
N ALA A 53 -0.51 -13.11 -1.57
CA ALA A 53 -0.43 -14.51 -1.98
C ALA A 53 -1.42 -15.42 -1.23
N ASP A 54 -2.10 -14.92 -0.19
CA ASP A 54 -3.00 -15.69 0.69
C ASP A 54 -2.43 -17.05 1.13
N THR A 55 -1.18 -17.05 1.59
CA THR A 55 -0.42 -18.27 1.91
C THR A 55 -1.15 -19.20 2.90
N HIS A 56 -1.99 -18.64 3.77
CA HIS A 56 -2.73 -19.37 4.81
C HIS A 56 -4.20 -19.61 4.45
N GLY A 57 -4.70 -19.12 3.31
CA GLY A 57 -6.08 -19.29 2.86
C GLY A 57 -7.12 -18.55 3.72
N THR A 58 -6.70 -17.59 4.53
CA THR A 58 -7.55 -16.87 5.50
C THR A 58 -7.99 -15.49 5.01
N VAL A 59 -7.32 -14.93 3.99
CA VAL A 59 -7.50 -13.53 3.58
C VAL A 59 -8.95 -13.25 3.19
N ARG A 60 -9.60 -14.14 2.43
CA ARG A 60 -11.00 -13.91 2.00
C ARG A 60 -11.95 -13.76 3.18
N LYS A 61 -11.72 -14.49 4.26
CA LYS A 61 -12.55 -14.40 5.48
C LYS A 61 -12.23 -13.13 6.26
N GLN A 62 -10.96 -12.82 6.44
CA GLN A 62 -10.50 -11.66 7.21
C GLN A 62 -10.85 -10.33 6.52
N CYS A 63 -10.83 -10.31 5.19
CA CYS A 63 -11.13 -9.14 4.39
C CYS A 63 -12.59 -9.04 3.93
N ALA A 64 -13.47 -9.97 4.33
CA ALA A 64 -14.86 -10.04 3.83
C ALA A 64 -15.63 -8.72 4.04
N ASP A 65 -15.31 -8.00 5.11
CA ASP A 65 -15.94 -6.76 5.51
C ASP A 65 -15.15 -5.50 5.14
N LEU A 66 -13.97 -5.65 4.53
CA LEU A 66 -13.18 -4.52 4.08
C LEU A 66 -13.78 -3.96 2.79
N PRO A 67 -13.94 -2.63 2.67
CA PRO A 67 -14.43 -2.04 1.43
C PRO A 67 -13.33 -1.97 0.37
N ALA A 68 -12.59 -3.06 0.11
CA ALA A 68 -11.47 -3.13 -0.82
C ALA A 68 -11.60 -4.35 -1.75
N ASP A 69 -11.01 -4.24 -2.94
CA ASP A 69 -10.90 -5.36 -3.89
C ASP A 69 -9.74 -6.27 -3.49
N ILE A 70 -9.97 -7.57 -3.42
CA ILE A 70 -8.95 -8.52 -2.97
C ILE A 70 -8.31 -9.20 -4.19
N ARG A 71 -7.04 -8.89 -4.44
CA ARG A 71 -6.20 -9.45 -5.51
C ARG A 71 -5.31 -10.55 -4.94
N ILE A 72 -5.71 -11.80 -5.15
CA ILE A 72 -4.95 -12.98 -4.73
C ILE A 72 -4.18 -13.53 -5.92
N PHE A 73 -2.89 -13.75 -5.73
CA PHE A 73 -1.98 -14.33 -6.73
C PHE A 73 -1.27 -15.57 -6.18
N ASP A 74 -0.61 -16.33 -7.05
CA ASP A 74 0.14 -17.51 -6.63
C ASP A 74 1.48 -17.14 -5.95
N HIS A 75 1.81 -17.82 -4.86
CA HIS A 75 2.99 -17.57 -4.02
C HIS A 75 4.34 -17.77 -4.71
N SER A 76 4.39 -18.47 -5.86
CA SER A 76 5.63 -18.85 -6.55
C SER A 76 6.50 -17.67 -6.97
N ASN A 77 5.92 -16.48 -7.23
CA ASN A 77 6.68 -15.29 -7.62
C ASN A 77 6.06 -13.99 -7.08
N ALA A 78 5.92 -13.89 -5.74
CA ALA A 78 5.13 -12.85 -5.12
C ALA A 78 5.54 -11.40 -5.45
N ALA A 79 6.83 -11.12 -5.62
CA ALA A 79 7.30 -9.77 -5.91
C ALA A 79 6.88 -9.30 -7.31
N GLU A 80 7.07 -10.15 -8.32
CA GLU A 80 6.67 -9.91 -9.69
C GLU A 80 5.16 -9.79 -9.83
N ASN A 81 4.40 -10.69 -9.19
CA ASN A 81 2.93 -10.61 -9.22
C ASN A 81 2.42 -9.27 -8.63
N LYS A 82 3.04 -8.80 -7.53
CA LYS A 82 2.70 -7.49 -6.95
C LYS A 82 3.01 -6.34 -7.91
N ARG A 83 4.14 -6.40 -8.62
CA ARG A 83 4.50 -5.42 -9.66
C ARG A 83 3.50 -5.46 -10.84
N GLU A 84 3.21 -6.64 -11.36
CA GLU A 84 2.28 -6.84 -12.47
C GLU A 84 0.88 -6.30 -12.14
N ILE A 85 0.39 -6.53 -10.92
CA ILE A 85 -0.89 -5.96 -10.46
C ILE A 85 -0.85 -4.42 -10.43
N ALA A 86 0.27 -3.82 -10.05
CA ALA A 86 0.42 -2.36 -10.10
C ALA A 86 0.41 -1.86 -11.55
N GLU A 87 1.12 -2.54 -12.45
CA GLU A 87 1.17 -2.22 -13.89
C GLU A 87 -0.21 -2.34 -14.55
N GLU A 88 -0.97 -3.40 -14.26
CA GLU A 88 -2.35 -3.60 -14.72
C GLU A 88 -3.28 -2.46 -14.30
N LEU A 89 -3.02 -1.85 -13.14
CA LEU A 89 -3.79 -0.74 -12.57
C LEU A 89 -3.27 0.65 -12.99
N GLY A 90 -2.24 0.71 -13.83
CA GLY A 90 -1.50 1.94 -14.14
C GLY A 90 -0.63 2.34 -12.95
N ALA A 91 0.60 1.82 -12.89
CA ALA A 91 1.48 1.97 -11.73
C ALA A 91 1.80 3.46 -11.42
N GLU A 92 1.88 4.29 -12.45
CA GLU A 92 2.02 5.75 -12.37
C GLU A 92 0.82 6.46 -11.71
N HIS A 93 -0.30 5.77 -11.55
CA HIS A 93 -1.51 6.21 -10.87
C HIS A 93 -1.72 5.52 -9.51
N CYS A 94 -0.74 4.75 -9.05
CA CYS A 94 -0.80 3.97 -7.83
C CYS A 94 0.01 4.60 -6.68
N VAL A 95 -0.58 4.58 -5.49
CA VAL A 95 0.17 4.59 -4.22
C VAL A 95 0.18 3.16 -3.69
N CYS A 96 1.31 2.66 -3.22
CA CYS A 96 1.38 1.36 -2.56
C CYS A 96 1.88 1.49 -1.12
N ILE A 97 1.35 0.64 -0.25
CA ILE A 97 1.79 0.48 1.14
C ILE A 97 2.14 -0.97 1.38
N GLY A 98 3.32 -1.21 1.93
CA GLY A 98 3.77 -2.55 2.27
C GLY A 98 4.85 -2.57 3.34
N ASN A 99 5.44 -3.74 3.53
CA ASN A 99 6.37 -4.02 4.62
C ASN A 99 7.41 -5.08 4.23
N GLY A 100 6.95 -6.11 3.50
CA GLY A 100 7.68 -7.32 3.23
C GLY A 100 8.75 -7.20 2.15
N TRP A 101 9.59 -8.23 2.06
CA TRP A 101 10.63 -8.32 1.02
C TRP A 101 10.04 -8.34 -0.40
N ASN A 102 8.90 -8.98 -0.57
CA ASN A 102 8.21 -9.08 -1.85
C ASN A 102 7.53 -7.76 -2.31
N ASP A 103 7.51 -6.72 -1.49
CA ASP A 103 6.94 -5.43 -1.87
C ASP A 103 7.90 -4.56 -2.71
N GLY A 104 9.20 -4.86 -2.68
CA GLY A 104 10.22 -3.97 -3.24
C GLY A 104 10.03 -3.63 -4.72
N LEU A 105 9.55 -4.57 -5.54
CA LEU A 105 9.31 -4.31 -6.97
C LEU A 105 8.02 -3.51 -7.22
N MET A 106 6.99 -3.70 -6.39
CA MET A 106 5.80 -2.87 -6.41
C MET A 106 6.12 -1.44 -5.97
N PHE A 107 7.04 -1.27 -5.03
CA PHE A 107 7.50 0.05 -4.59
C PHE A 107 8.21 0.81 -5.71
N GLU A 108 9.10 0.13 -6.45
CA GLU A 108 9.81 0.74 -7.58
C GLU A 108 8.89 1.10 -8.76
N ALA A 109 7.79 0.38 -8.94
CA ALA A 109 6.86 0.60 -10.04
C ALA A 109 5.82 1.70 -9.77
N CYS A 110 5.28 1.77 -8.55
CA CYS A 110 4.23 2.72 -8.20
C CYS A 110 4.72 4.17 -8.16
N SER A 111 3.82 5.11 -8.42
CA SER A 111 4.16 6.54 -8.37
C SER A 111 4.61 7.03 -7.00
N ILE A 112 4.05 6.45 -5.92
CA ILE A 112 4.47 6.73 -4.55
C ILE A 112 4.44 5.43 -3.77
N SER A 113 5.54 5.14 -3.08
CA SER A 113 5.67 3.95 -2.26
C SER A 113 5.88 4.30 -0.79
N ILE A 114 5.11 3.64 0.10
CA ILE A 114 5.20 3.84 1.54
C ILE A 114 5.50 2.49 2.18
N ILE A 115 6.61 2.42 2.91
CA ILE A 115 6.89 1.26 3.76
C ILE A 115 6.45 1.56 5.20
N VAL A 116 5.80 0.60 5.84
CA VAL A 116 5.48 0.65 7.28
C VAL A 116 6.44 -0.25 8.04
N ILE A 117 6.96 0.20 9.18
CA ILE A 117 7.79 -0.66 10.04
C ILE A 117 6.91 -1.71 10.72
N GLY A 118 5.76 -1.29 11.26
CA GLY A 118 4.79 -2.18 11.90
C GLY A 118 5.34 -2.88 13.15
N ASP A 119 4.54 -3.78 13.71
CA ASP A 119 4.93 -4.59 14.87
C ASP A 119 5.74 -5.84 14.48
N GLU A 120 5.68 -6.25 13.21
CA GLU A 120 6.41 -7.40 12.65
C GLU A 120 7.81 -7.02 12.11
N GLY A 121 8.19 -5.75 12.20
CA GLY A 121 9.37 -5.20 11.52
C GLY A 121 9.17 -5.14 10.01
N CYS A 122 10.11 -4.56 9.25
CA CYS A 122 10.03 -4.47 7.79
C CYS A 122 11.31 -4.96 7.09
N SER A 123 11.20 -5.30 5.81
CA SER A 123 12.34 -5.65 4.98
C SER A 123 13.27 -4.46 4.81
N ALA A 124 14.51 -4.55 5.32
CA ALA A 124 15.53 -3.53 5.12
C ALA A 124 15.80 -3.25 3.63
N GLN A 125 15.68 -4.27 2.76
CA GLN A 125 15.86 -4.10 1.32
C GLN A 125 14.70 -3.34 0.68
N SER A 126 13.46 -3.61 1.10
CA SER A 126 12.28 -2.88 0.61
C SER A 126 12.25 -1.45 1.16
N LEU A 127 12.76 -1.25 2.38
CA LEU A 127 12.86 0.06 3.01
C LEU A 127 13.69 1.04 2.17
N LEU A 128 14.81 0.55 1.62
CA LEU A 128 15.69 1.36 0.76
C LEU A 128 15.08 1.69 -0.61
N LYS A 129 14.00 1.01 -0.99
CA LYS A 129 13.29 1.22 -2.26
C LYS A 129 12.05 2.12 -2.12
N ALA A 130 11.57 2.32 -0.90
CA ALA A 130 10.37 3.11 -0.64
C ALA A 130 10.65 4.62 -0.66
N ASP A 131 9.66 5.43 -1.05
CA ASP A 131 9.74 6.89 -0.99
C ASP A 131 9.60 7.43 0.43
N ILE A 132 8.75 6.80 1.24
CA ILE A 132 8.43 7.22 2.60
C ILE A 132 8.47 6.03 3.55
N VAL A 133 9.07 6.24 4.72
CA VAL A 133 9.04 5.29 5.85
C VAL A 133 8.07 5.80 6.91
N CYS A 134 7.10 4.97 7.28
CA CYS A 134 6.15 5.21 8.35
C CYS A 134 6.38 4.24 9.52
N LYS A 135 6.03 4.67 10.73
CA LYS A 135 6.08 3.81 11.91
C LYS A 135 5.05 2.68 11.77
N ASP A 136 3.80 3.03 11.47
CA ASP A 136 2.69 2.10 11.33
C ASP A 136 1.77 2.46 10.16
N ILE A 137 0.79 1.60 9.91
CA ILE A 137 -0.17 1.71 8.82
C ILE A 137 -1.12 2.90 8.98
N HIS A 138 -1.42 3.33 10.21
CA HIS A 138 -2.29 4.50 10.44
C HIS A 138 -1.60 5.77 9.98
N ASP A 139 -0.31 5.91 10.26
CA ASP A 139 0.51 7.01 9.76
C ASP A 139 0.52 7.04 8.22
N ALA A 140 0.68 5.88 7.57
CA ALA A 140 0.67 5.77 6.12
C ALA A 140 -0.68 6.17 5.50
N PHE A 141 -1.81 5.72 6.06
CA PHE A 141 -3.13 6.19 5.64
C PHE A 141 -3.30 7.70 5.84
N ASP A 142 -2.80 8.24 6.95
CA ASP A 142 -2.87 9.66 7.23
C ASP A 142 -2.09 10.51 6.21
N LEU A 143 -1.02 9.99 5.60
CA LEU A 143 -0.32 10.67 4.49
C LEU A 143 -1.20 10.84 3.26
N ILE A 144 -2.03 9.85 2.94
CA ILE A 144 -2.98 9.89 1.81
C ILE A 144 -4.15 10.82 2.14
N LEU A 145 -4.69 10.73 3.36
CA LEU A 145 -5.85 11.51 3.79
C LEU A 145 -5.51 12.99 4.05
N LYS A 146 -4.26 13.28 4.44
CA LYS A 146 -3.72 14.61 4.72
C LYS A 146 -2.50 14.87 3.81
N PRO A 147 -2.71 15.07 2.50
CA PRO A 147 -1.64 15.06 1.50
C PRO A 147 -0.55 16.12 1.73
N ASN A 148 -0.82 17.19 2.48
CA ASN A 148 0.22 18.15 2.87
C ASN A 148 1.38 17.51 3.65
N ARG A 149 1.13 16.43 4.42
CA ARG A 149 2.18 15.68 5.12
C ARG A 149 3.09 14.94 4.14
N LEU A 150 2.48 14.25 3.17
CA LEU A 150 3.18 13.55 2.10
C LEU A 150 4.02 14.53 1.26
N ILE A 151 3.43 15.67 0.86
CA ILE A 151 4.13 16.70 0.09
C ILE A 151 5.33 17.25 0.88
N ALA A 152 5.16 17.49 2.19
CA ALA A 152 6.25 18.00 3.03
C ALA A 152 7.45 17.04 3.10
N THR A 153 7.19 15.72 3.06
CA THR A 153 8.22 14.67 3.04
C THR A 153 8.92 14.57 1.69
N LEU A 154 8.18 14.71 0.58
CA LEU A 154 8.70 14.41 -0.77
C LEU A 154 9.14 15.61 -1.61
N ARG A 155 8.80 16.84 -1.20
CA ARG A 155 9.21 18.06 -1.92
C ARG A 155 10.74 18.17 -1.97
N GLY A 156 11.27 18.62 -3.11
CA GLY A 156 12.70 18.83 -3.34
C GLY A 156 12.97 19.77 -4.49
#